data_AF-A0A5E6YMB1-F1
#
_entry.id   AF-A0A5E6YMB1-F1
#
_cell.length_a   1.000
_cell.length_b   1.000
_cell.length_c   1.000
_cell.angle_alpha   90.00
_cell.angle_beta   90.00
_cell.angle_gamma   90.00
#
_symmetry.space_group_name_H-M   'P 1'
#
loop_
_entity.id
_entity.type
_entity.pdbx_description
1 polymer ?
#
loop_
_entity_poly.entity_id
_entity_poly.type
_entity_poly.pdbx_seq_one_letter_code
_entity_poly.pdbx_strand_id
1 'polypeptide(L)'
;MRIDDRDSAVTLPSRGASIEIYLGYAGSTLSREGRYVVDEVEVSGPPDTLVIRGKASDMRGSGKTTRSGSWEGDSLATIVSAVARRNGWEPACTVATIVPRADQLGESDFNFITRLARQHDCTATRRINGGQNGEADRQALYARALKVLA
;
A
#
# COMPACT_ATOMS: atom_id res chain seq x y z
N MET A 1 -11.37 3.17 -14.52
CA MET A 1 -12.21 2.75 -15.68
C MET A 1 -13.33 3.76 -15.87
N ARG A 2 -13.85 3.91 -17.09
CA ARG A 2 -15.01 4.75 -17.39
C ARG A 2 -16.13 3.86 -17.95
N ILE A 3 -17.33 4.01 -17.42
CA ILE A 3 -18.51 3.22 -17.76
C ILE A 3 -19.59 4.19 -18.26
N ASP A 4 -20.33 3.78 -19.28
CA ASP A 4 -21.51 4.50 -19.77
C ASP A 4 -22.71 4.11 -18.92
N ASP A 5 -23.42 5.09 -18.34
CA ASP A 5 -24.51 4.85 -17.39
C ASP A 5 -25.80 5.59 -17.78
N ARG A 6 -26.06 5.68 -19.09
CA ARG A 6 -27.22 6.41 -19.65
C ARG A 6 -28.57 5.83 -19.22
N ASP A 7 -28.61 4.56 -18.84
CA ASP A 7 -29.82 3.86 -18.42
C ASP A 7 -29.87 3.63 -16.89
N SER A 8 -28.95 4.23 -16.11
CA SER A 8 -28.80 3.97 -14.66
C SER A 8 -28.68 2.47 -14.31
N ALA A 9 -28.11 1.68 -15.23
CA ALA A 9 -28.01 0.23 -15.10
C ALA A 9 -26.84 -0.19 -14.19
N VAL A 10 -25.91 0.73 -13.90
CA VAL A 10 -24.70 0.42 -13.12
C VAL A 10 -24.94 0.73 -11.65
N THR A 11 -25.00 -0.31 -10.83
CA THR A 11 -25.02 -0.13 -9.37
C THR A 11 -23.66 0.40 -8.89
N LEU A 12 -23.67 1.50 -8.14
CA LEU A 12 -22.46 2.10 -7.57
C LEU A 12 -21.73 1.09 -6.67
N PRO A 13 -20.47 0.75 -6.96
CA PRO A 13 -19.70 -0.11 -6.06
C PRO A 13 -19.44 0.62 -4.75
N SER A 14 -19.51 -0.11 -3.63
CA SER A 14 -19.14 0.43 -2.33
C SER A 14 -17.68 0.90 -2.34
N ARG A 15 -17.39 2.06 -1.72
CA ARG A 15 -16.01 2.50 -1.48
C ARG A 15 -15.29 1.42 -0.69
N GLY A 16 -14.29 0.77 -1.30
CA GLY A 16 -13.49 -0.28 -0.68
C GLY A 16 -13.70 -1.66 -1.29
N ALA A 17 -14.60 -1.77 -2.26
CA ALA A 17 -14.73 -2.97 -3.07
C ALA A 17 -13.40 -3.31 -3.75
N SER A 18 -13.01 -4.58 -3.71
CA SER A 18 -11.85 -5.07 -4.44
C SER A 18 -12.24 -5.51 -5.84
N ILE A 19 -11.51 -5.04 -6.84
CA ILE A 19 -11.64 -5.35 -8.25
C ILE A 19 -10.40 -6.14 -8.67
N GLU A 20 -10.60 -7.32 -9.25
CA GLU A 20 -9.52 -8.03 -9.92
C GLU A 20 -9.58 -7.74 -11.42
N ILE A 21 -8.42 -7.42 -12.01
CA ILE A 21 -8.31 -7.12 -13.44
C ILE A 21 -7.62 -8.29 -14.12
N TYR A 22 -8.28 -8.79 -15.15
CA TYR A 22 -7.76 -9.80 -16.06
C TYR A 22 -7.76 -9.21 -17.47
N LEU A 23 -6.62 -9.24 -18.15
CA LEU A 23 -6.48 -8.74 -19.52
C LEU A 23 -5.95 -9.84 -20.44
N GLY A 24 -6.41 -9.84 -21.68
CA GLY A 24 -5.95 -10.77 -22.70
C GLY A 24 -6.65 -10.53 -24.02
N TYR A 25 -6.17 -11.18 -25.08
CA TYR A 25 -6.83 -11.16 -26.38
C TYR A 25 -7.98 -12.16 -26.41
N ALA A 26 -9.01 -11.87 -27.20
CA ALA A 26 -10.12 -12.80 -27.40
C ALA A 26 -9.60 -14.16 -27.93
N GLY A 27 -9.91 -15.24 -27.21
CA GLY A 27 -9.45 -16.59 -27.52
C GLY A 27 -8.10 -17.00 -26.89
N SER A 28 -7.47 -16.13 -26.10
CA SER A 28 -6.26 -16.44 -25.32
C SER A 28 -6.55 -16.55 -23.82
N THR A 29 -5.66 -17.21 -23.08
CA THR A 29 -5.73 -17.23 -21.61
C THR A 29 -5.57 -15.81 -21.07
N LEU A 30 -6.51 -15.38 -20.23
CA LEU A 30 -6.46 -14.06 -19.61
C LEU A 30 -5.33 -14.00 -18.57
N SER A 31 -4.47 -12.99 -18.67
CA SER A 31 -3.45 -12.67 -17.69
C SER A 31 -4.05 -11.93 -16.51
N ARG A 32 -3.73 -12.36 -15.29
CA ARG A 32 -4.11 -11.63 -14.07
C ARG A 32 -3.17 -10.44 -13.88
N GLU A 33 -3.70 -9.24 -14.08
CA GLU A 33 -2.95 -7.99 -13.95
C GLU A 33 -2.80 -7.56 -12.49
N GLY A 34 -3.80 -7.87 -11.66
CA GLY A 34 -3.74 -7.63 -10.23
C GLY A 34 -5.08 -7.33 -9.58
N ARG A 35 -5.02 -7.07 -8.27
CA ARG A 35 -6.16 -6.68 -7.44
C ARG A 35 -6.04 -5.20 -7.09
N TYR A 36 -7.13 -4.46 -7.27
CA TYR A 36 -7.24 -3.02 -7.04
C TYR A 36 -8.39 -2.77 -6.06
N VAL A 37 -8.26 -1.77 -5.21
CA VAL A 37 -9.35 -1.36 -4.30
C VAL A 37 -9.94 -0.06 -4.82
N VAL A 38 -11.27 -0.01 -4.94
CA VAL A 38 -12.00 1.20 -5.37
C VAL A 38 -11.75 2.34 -4.40
N ASP A 39 -11.05 3.36 -4.85
CA ASP A 39 -10.77 4.56 -4.06
C ASP A 39 -11.92 5.57 -4.18
N GLU A 40 -12.28 5.90 -5.41
CA GLU A 40 -13.20 6.97 -5.72
C GLU A 40 -14.13 6.58 -6.86
N VAL A 41 -15.38 7.07 -6.79
CA VAL A 41 -16.39 6.92 -7.83
C VAL A 41 -16.89 8.32 -8.15
N GLU A 42 -16.62 8.77 -9.37
CA GLU A 42 -17.11 10.04 -9.91
C GLU A 42 -18.26 9.78 -10.87
N VAL A 43 -19.29 10.60 -10.78
CA VAL A 43 -20.44 10.59 -11.70
C VAL A 43 -20.45 11.92 -12.43
N SER A 44 -20.54 11.89 -13.76
CA SER A 44 -20.57 13.07 -14.62
C SER A 44 -21.82 13.06 -15.51
N GLY A 45 -22.40 14.23 -15.76
CA GLY A 45 -23.60 14.44 -16.59
C GLY A 45 -23.31 14.74 -18.06
N PRO A 46 -24.32 15.14 -18.87
CA PRO A 46 -24.53 14.63 -20.22
C PRO A 46 -23.29 14.61 -21.14
N PRO A 47 -22.86 13.42 -21.62
CA PRO A 47 -23.45 12.10 -21.38
C PRO A 47 -23.14 11.54 -19.97
N ASP A 48 -24.11 10.83 -19.40
CA ASP A 48 -23.98 10.22 -18.07
C ASP A 48 -22.87 9.16 -18.06
N THR A 49 -21.81 9.46 -17.32
CA THR A 49 -20.61 8.62 -17.27
C THR A 49 -20.12 8.43 -15.85
N LEU A 50 -19.71 7.19 -15.57
CA LEU A 50 -19.20 6.79 -14.27
C LEU A 50 -17.69 6.52 -14.38
N VAL A 51 -16.89 7.18 -13.55
CA VAL A 51 -15.44 6.95 -13.48
C VAL A 51 -15.10 6.31 -12.14
N ILE A 52 -14.69 5.05 -12.17
CA ILE A 52 -14.20 4.31 -11.00
C ILE A 52 -12.68 4.37 -10.99
N ARG A 53 -12.11 4.99 -9.95
CA ARG A 53 -10.67 5.02 -9.70
C ARG A 53 -10.35 4.02 -8.61
N GLY A 54 -9.36 3.16 -8.87
CA GLY A 54 -8.88 2.17 -7.90
C GLY A 54 -7.36 2.23 -7.75
N LYS A 55 -6.86 1.95 -6.56
CA LYS A 55 -5.43 1.86 -6.27
C LYS A 55 -5.04 0.39 -6.09
N ALA A 56 -3.89 0.00 -6.63
CA ALA A 56 -3.37 -1.36 -6.51
C ALA A 56 -3.06 -1.72 -5.05
N SER A 57 -2.67 -0.74 -4.25
CA SER A 57 -2.41 -0.90 -2.82
C SER A 57 -3.58 -0.36 -2.02
N ASP A 58 -4.19 -1.19 -1.16
CA ASP A 58 -5.17 -0.71 -0.20
C ASP A 58 -4.46 0.12 0.86
N MET A 59 -4.32 1.43 0.63
CA MET A 59 -3.75 2.35 1.62
C MET A 59 -4.80 2.78 2.66
N ARG A 60 -5.98 2.13 2.69
CA ARG A 60 -7.00 2.35 3.71
C ARG A 60 -6.66 1.47 4.88
N GLY A 61 -6.61 2.09 6.06
CA GLY A 61 -6.18 1.44 7.27
C GLY A 61 -5.55 2.43 8.24
N SER A 62 -5.25 1.96 9.44
CA SER A 62 -4.67 2.75 10.52
C SER A 62 -3.28 3.30 10.21
N GLY A 63 -2.64 2.86 9.13
CA GLY A 63 -1.30 3.31 8.74
C GLY A 63 -1.23 4.81 8.39
N LYS A 64 -2.35 5.43 7.98
CA LYS A 64 -2.46 6.89 7.76
C LYS A 64 -2.90 7.65 9.01
N THR A 65 -3.36 6.96 10.05
CA THR A 65 -3.75 7.60 11.29
C THR A 65 -2.52 8.23 11.92
N THR A 66 -2.62 9.51 12.28
CA THR A 66 -1.56 10.21 12.99
C THR A 66 -1.51 9.69 14.42
N ARG A 67 -0.30 9.42 14.91
CA ARG A 67 -0.10 8.92 16.27
C ARG A 67 1.10 9.61 16.90
N SER A 68 1.12 9.54 18.22
CA SER A 68 2.28 9.93 19.00
C SER A 68 2.75 8.76 19.85
N GLY A 69 4.05 8.56 19.91
CA GLY A 69 4.71 7.49 20.66
C GLY A 69 6.21 7.71 20.73
N SER A 70 6.87 7.12 21.71
CA SER A 70 8.31 7.24 21.92
C SER A 70 8.92 5.84 22.05
N TRP A 71 10.07 5.64 21.42
CA TRP A 71 10.89 4.42 21.48
C TRP A 71 12.29 4.81 21.94
N GLU A 72 12.82 4.09 22.92
CA GLU A 72 14.13 4.36 23.51
C GLU A 72 14.92 3.06 23.63
N GLY A 73 16.13 3.02 23.07
CA GLY A 73 17.00 1.84 23.12
C GLY A 73 16.50 0.61 22.33
N ASP A 74 15.42 0.73 21.56
CA ASP A 74 14.87 -0.36 20.77
C ASP A 74 15.63 -0.58 19.46
N SER A 75 15.67 -1.84 18.99
CA SER A 75 16.19 -2.14 17.66
C SER A 75 15.22 -1.66 16.58
N LEU A 76 15.77 -1.24 15.43
CA LEU A 76 14.98 -0.85 14.26
C LEU A 76 14.00 -1.96 13.84
N ALA A 77 14.42 -3.22 13.91
CA ALA A 77 13.57 -4.38 13.65
C ALA A 77 12.41 -4.49 14.66
N THR A 78 12.65 -4.20 15.95
CA THR A 78 11.61 -4.20 17.00
C THR A 78 10.57 -3.12 16.74
N ILE A 79 11.00 -1.88 16.50
CA ILE A 79 10.12 -0.74 16.22
C ILE A 79 9.23 -1.07 15.03
N VAL A 80 9.84 -1.56 13.95
CA VAL A 80 9.12 -1.86 12.70
C VAL A 80 8.18 -3.04 12.87
N SER A 81 8.56 -4.05 13.65
CA SER A 81 7.67 -5.16 13.98
C SER A 81 6.47 -4.74 14.83
N ALA A 82 6.65 -3.81 15.76
CA ALA A 82 5.55 -3.27 16.56
C ALA A 82 4.58 -2.45 15.70
N VAL A 83 5.12 -1.57 14.84
CA VAL A 83 4.31 -0.79 13.88
C VAL A 83 3.65 -1.69 12.84
N ALA A 84 4.30 -2.77 12.43
CA ALA A 84 3.73 -3.70 11.48
C ALA A 84 2.55 -4.46 12.12
N ARG A 85 2.78 -5.08 13.28
CA ARG A 85 1.77 -5.86 14.02
C ARG A 85 0.52 -5.05 14.32
N ARG A 86 0.65 -3.77 14.73
CA ARG A 86 -0.51 -2.91 15.03
C ARG A 86 -1.36 -2.58 13.80
N ASN A 87 -0.77 -2.62 12.60
CA ASN A 87 -1.47 -2.34 11.35
C ASN A 87 -1.86 -3.62 10.59
N GLY A 88 -1.62 -4.80 11.16
CA GLY A 88 -1.83 -6.08 10.46
C GLY A 88 -0.83 -6.29 9.30
N TRP A 89 0.32 -5.63 9.39
CA TRP A 89 1.41 -5.73 8.43
C TRP A 89 2.42 -6.79 8.89
N GLU A 90 3.04 -7.50 7.96
CA GLU A 90 4.08 -8.48 8.20
C GLU A 90 5.48 -7.82 8.08
N PRO A 91 6.24 -7.69 9.18
CA PRO A 91 7.52 -7.00 9.15
C PRO A 91 8.61 -7.85 8.48
N ALA A 92 9.46 -7.21 7.68
CA ALA A 92 10.65 -7.82 7.09
C ALA A 92 11.83 -6.84 7.14
N CYS A 93 12.44 -6.73 8.32
CA CYS A 93 13.63 -5.92 8.57
C CYS A 93 14.86 -6.82 8.72
N THR A 94 15.92 -6.55 7.96
CA THR A 94 17.22 -7.23 8.11
C THR A 94 18.25 -6.39 8.88
N VAL A 95 17.86 -5.21 9.36
CA VAL A 95 18.77 -4.21 9.95
C VAL A 95 18.64 -4.22 11.48
N ALA A 96 19.72 -4.62 12.14
CA ALA A 96 19.81 -4.74 13.60
C ALA A 96 20.34 -3.47 14.30
N THR A 97 20.20 -2.31 13.67
CA THR A 97 20.65 -1.04 14.26
C THR A 97 19.81 -0.68 15.47
N ILE A 98 20.47 -0.38 16.59
CA ILE A 98 19.83 0.14 17.80
C ILE A 98 19.53 1.62 17.59
N VAL A 99 18.29 2.01 17.85
CA VAL A 99 17.86 3.40 17.78
C VAL A 99 17.93 3.98 19.19
N PRO A 100 18.82 4.96 19.46
CA PRO A 100 18.96 5.53 20.80
C PRO A 100 17.66 6.15 21.30
N ARG A 101 16.99 6.90 20.41
CA ARG A 101 15.68 7.50 20.63
C ARG A 101 14.99 7.74 19.28
N ALA A 102 13.72 7.36 19.18
CA ALA A 102 12.85 7.77 18.10
C ALA A 102 11.51 8.21 18.69
N ASP A 103 11.03 9.38 18.30
CA ASP A 103 9.72 9.88 18.68
C ASP A 103 8.84 9.96 17.42
N GLN A 104 7.65 9.37 17.48
CA GLN A 104 6.55 9.59 16.57
C GLN A 104 5.74 10.74 17.16
N LEU A 105 5.65 11.88 16.48
CA LEU A 105 4.98 13.08 16.98
C LEU A 105 3.92 13.54 15.99
N GLY A 106 2.66 13.15 16.22
CA GLY A 106 1.54 13.53 15.35
C GLY A 106 1.72 13.08 13.89
N GLU A 107 2.56 12.07 13.63
CA GLU A 107 2.85 11.60 12.29
C GLU A 107 2.19 10.23 12.04
N SER A 108 1.94 9.92 10.78
CA SER A 108 1.37 8.63 10.39
C SER A 108 2.42 7.52 10.48
N ASP A 109 1.97 6.28 10.63
CA ASP A 109 2.85 5.11 10.70
C ASP A 109 3.68 4.93 9.42
N PHE A 110 3.11 5.28 8.27
CA PHE A 110 3.83 5.35 7.02
C PHE A 110 4.95 6.39 7.05
N ASN A 111 4.67 7.59 7.54
CA ASN A 111 5.66 8.65 7.61
C ASN A 111 6.78 8.32 8.59
N PHE A 112 6.41 7.78 9.75
CA PHE A 112 7.34 7.34 10.79
C PHE A 112 8.32 6.29 10.26
N ILE A 113 7.82 5.21 9.67
CA ILE A 113 8.68 4.14 9.13
C ILE A 113 9.53 4.68 7.97
N THR A 114 8.99 5.50 7.08
CA THR A 114 9.74 6.04 5.94
C THR A 114 10.87 6.97 6.40
N ARG A 115 10.59 7.83 7.39
CA ARG A 115 11.56 8.72 8.01
C ARG A 115 12.65 7.92 8.71
N LEU A 116 12.27 6.93 9.51
CA LEU A 116 13.20 6.07 10.25
C LEU A 116 14.06 5.25 9.28
N ALA A 117 13.49 4.75 8.19
CA ALA A 117 14.24 4.06 7.15
C ALA A 117 15.31 4.99 6.55
N ARG A 118 14.94 6.22 6.13
CA ARG A 118 15.89 7.19 5.57
C ARG A 118 17.02 7.55 6.53
N GLN A 119 16.75 7.67 7.83
CA GLN A 119 17.76 7.97 8.85
C GLN A 119 18.82 6.86 9.01
N HIS A 120 18.46 5.63 8.65
CA HIS A 120 19.34 4.46 8.72
C HIS A 120 19.76 3.95 7.33
N ASP A 121 19.74 4.83 6.30
CA ASP A 121 20.03 4.50 4.90
C ASP A 121 19.23 3.31 4.36
N CYS A 122 18.01 3.13 4.87
CA CYS A 122 17.10 2.05 4.52
C CYS A 122 15.94 2.56 3.65
N THR A 123 15.39 1.68 2.82
CA THR A 123 14.14 1.96 2.08
C THR A 123 12.95 1.23 2.71
N ALA A 124 11.88 1.97 3.01
CA ALA A 124 10.60 1.40 3.41
C ALA A 124 9.77 1.01 2.19
N THR A 125 9.36 -0.26 2.06
CA THR A 125 8.49 -0.70 0.97
C THR A 125 7.38 -1.60 1.47
N ARG A 126 6.14 -1.28 1.07
CA ARG A 126 4.98 -2.13 1.26
C ARG A 126 4.77 -3.02 0.04
N ARG A 127 4.59 -4.33 0.25
CA ARG A 127 4.18 -5.24 -0.82
C ARG A 127 2.69 -5.10 -1.10
N ILE A 128 2.32 -5.26 -2.36
CA ILE A 128 0.93 -5.24 -2.82
C ILE A 128 0.52 -6.69 -3.07
N ASN A 129 -0.54 -7.16 -2.42
CA ASN A 129 -1.06 -8.52 -2.62
C ASN A 129 -1.49 -8.72 -4.08
N GLY A 130 -0.77 -9.60 -4.79
CA GLY A 130 -1.03 -9.95 -6.19
C GLY A 130 -0.20 -9.18 -7.23
N GLY A 131 0.61 -8.19 -6.83
CA GLY A 131 1.60 -7.61 -7.73
C GLY A 131 2.86 -8.46 -7.74
N GLN A 132 3.13 -9.16 -8.84
CA GLN A 132 4.51 -9.51 -9.20
C GLN A 132 5.27 -8.19 -9.44
N ASN A 133 5.60 -7.46 -8.38
CA ASN A 133 6.62 -6.43 -8.49
C ASN A 133 7.91 -7.19 -8.79
N GLY A 134 8.26 -7.18 -10.08
CA GLY A 134 9.23 -8.02 -10.75
C GLY A 134 10.42 -8.36 -9.89
N GLU A 135 10.65 -9.65 -9.71
CA GLU A 135 11.79 -10.22 -9.00
C GLU A 135 13.14 -9.73 -9.57
N ALA A 136 13.16 -9.31 -10.85
CA ALA A 136 14.35 -8.89 -11.57
C ALA A 136 14.82 -7.44 -11.30
N ASP A 137 13.92 -6.49 -11.00
CA ASP A 137 14.32 -5.08 -10.71
C ASP A 137 14.73 -4.88 -9.24
N ARG A 138 14.71 -5.98 -8.47
CA ARG A 138 14.81 -6.05 -7.02
C ARG A 138 16.17 -6.56 -6.52
N GLN A 139 17.19 -6.66 -7.35
CA GLN A 139 18.53 -7.03 -6.85
C GLN A 139 19.42 -5.79 -6.60
N ALA A 140 19.18 -4.68 -7.31
CA ALA A 140 20.07 -3.51 -7.28
C ALA A 140 19.80 -2.51 -6.14
N LEU A 141 18.55 -2.39 -5.67
CA LEU A 141 18.16 -1.44 -4.60
C LEU A 141 18.26 -2.02 -3.16
N TYR A 142 18.83 -3.22 -3.00
CA TYR A 142 18.52 -4.13 -1.88
C TYR A 142 19.58 -4.25 -0.78
N ALA A 143 20.64 -3.45 -0.81
CA ALA A 143 21.69 -3.56 0.21
C ALA A 143 21.23 -3.07 1.60
N ARG A 144 20.21 -2.20 1.70
CA ARG A 144 19.65 -1.66 2.95
C ARG A 144 18.16 -1.36 2.79
N ALA A 145 17.27 -2.32 3.03
CA ALA A 145 15.83 -2.09 2.91
C ALA A 145 15.06 -2.62 4.11
N LEU A 146 14.16 -1.79 4.61
CA LEU A 146 13.23 -2.05 5.70
C LEU A 146 11.88 -2.43 5.09
N LYS A 147 11.56 -3.71 4.96
CA LYS A 147 10.30 -4.15 4.32
C LYS A 147 9.20 -4.25 5.36
N VAL A 148 8.00 -3.79 5.01
CA VAL A 148 6.79 -3.92 5.84
C VAL A 148 5.67 -4.41 4.93
N LEU A 149 5.38 -5.70 4.98
CA LEU A 149 4.41 -6.44 4.17
C LEU A 149 2.99 -6.20 4.70
N ALA A 150 1.95 -6.31 3.88
CA ALA A 150 0.55 -6.21 4.29
C ALA A 150 -0.32 -6.99 3.30
#